data_AF-A0A8H3GU44-F1
#
_entry.id   AF-A0A8H3GU44-F1
#
_cell.length_a   1.000
_cell.length_b   1.000
_cell.length_c   1.000
_cell.angle_alpha   90.00
_cell.angle_beta   90.00
_cell.angle_gamma   90.00
#
_symmetry.space_group_name_H-M   'P 1'
#
loop_
_entity.id
_entity.type
_entity.pdbx_description
1 polymer ?
#
loop_
_entity_poly.entity_id
_entity_poly.type
_entity_poly.pdbx_seq_one_letter_code
_entity_poly.pdbx_strand_id
1 'polypeptide(L)'
;MYAITRDERMFPDPEKFIPERFDNSNPGPTPLKPHDFMFGVGRRICPGKDIVDASLYLIMANILATIDINRPRDETGSEYEPEIKRTGYSVNQVLPFKYSITPRSEHVVKLINSVVMFGEE
;
A
#
# COMPACT_ATOMS: atom_id res chain seq x y z
N MET A 1 -18.71 2.55 2.84
CA MET A 1 -17.25 2.53 3.09
C MET A 1 -16.67 3.92 3.26
N TYR A 2 -16.71 4.75 2.22
CA TYR A 2 -16.12 6.09 2.24
C TYR A 2 -16.58 6.92 3.45
N ALA A 3 -17.89 7.06 3.65
CA ALA A 3 -18.44 7.81 4.79
C ALA A 3 -17.95 7.30 6.16
N ILE A 4 -17.81 5.98 6.35
CA ILE A 4 -17.33 5.39 7.61
C ILE A 4 -15.87 5.78 7.84
N THR A 5 -15.01 5.60 6.83
CA THR A 5 -13.57 5.93 6.93
C THR A 5 -13.29 7.43 7.08
N ARG A 6 -14.29 8.30 6.86
CA ARG A 6 -14.21 9.76 6.96
C ARG A 6 -15.01 10.33 8.13
N ASP A 7 -15.59 9.50 8.97
CA ASP A 7 -16.26 9.97 10.18
C ASP A 7 -15.21 10.39 11.21
N GLU A 8 -15.08 11.68 11.46
CA GLU A 8 -14.12 12.24 12.41
C GLU A 8 -14.31 11.73 13.84
N ARG A 9 -15.52 11.27 14.19
CA ARG A 9 -15.80 10.66 15.50
C ARG A 9 -15.11 9.30 15.66
N MET A 10 -14.82 8.62 14.55
CA MET A 10 -14.16 7.32 14.51
C MET A 10 -12.69 7.43 14.09
N PHE A 11 -12.39 8.37 13.18
CA PHE A 11 -11.07 8.60 12.60
C PHE A 11 -10.74 10.11 12.64
N PRO A 12 -10.26 10.66 13.78
CA PRO A 12 -9.85 12.06 13.87
C PRO A 12 -8.81 12.43 12.80
N ASP A 13 -8.94 13.54 12.08
CA ASP A 13 -8.12 13.87 10.90
C ASP A 13 -8.14 12.76 9.80
N PRO A 14 -9.32 12.40 9.25
CA PRO A 14 -9.45 11.24 8.36
C PRO A 14 -8.78 11.43 6.98
N GLU A 15 -8.50 12.66 6.58
CA GLU A 15 -7.81 12.98 5.33
C GLU A 15 -6.27 12.88 5.45
N LYS A 16 -5.72 12.77 6.66
CA LYS A 16 -4.28 12.58 6.88
C LYS A 16 -3.94 11.10 6.91
N PHE A 17 -2.83 10.73 6.24
CA PHE A 17 -2.26 9.39 6.35
C PHE A 17 -1.48 9.27 7.66
N ILE A 18 -2.08 8.62 8.66
CA ILE A 18 -1.51 8.43 10.01
C ILE A 18 -1.54 6.93 10.36
N PRO A 19 -0.51 6.15 9.97
CA PRO A 19 -0.42 4.72 10.29
C PRO A 19 -0.45 4.42 11.80
N GLU A 20 0.14 5.30 12.61
CA GLU A 20 0.29 5.17 14.06
C GLU A 20 -1.05 5.13 14.80
N ARG A 21 -2.14 5.56 14.15
CA ARG A 21 -3.49 5.44 14.69
C ARG A 21 -3.86 3.99 15.03
N PHE A 22 -3.29 3.02 14.32
CA PHE A 22 -3.56 1.59 14.51
C PHE A 22 -2.53 0.89 15.40
N ASP A 23 -1.61 1.64 16.02
CA ASP A 23 -0.68 1.09 17.00
C ASP A 23 -1.39 0.82 18.33
N ASN A 24 -1.36 -0.44 18.78
CA ASN A 24 -1.96 -0.86 20.04
C ASN A 24 -1.21 -0.33 21.27
N SER A 25 -0.01 0.23 21.10
CA SER A 25 0.76 0.85 22.18
C SER A 25 0.25 2.25 22.56
N ASN A 26 -0.57 2.87 21.71
CA ASN A 26 -1.07 4.23 21.91
C ASN A 26 -2.20 4.26 22.96
N PRO A 27 -2.13 5.11 24.01
CA PRO A 27 -3.14 5.18 25.06
C PRO A 27 -4.50 5.76 24.64
N GLY A 28 -4.67 6.12 23.36
CA GLY A 28 -5.93 6.63 22.80
C GLY A 28 -6.99 5.55 22.58
N PRO A 29 -8.23 5.95 22.20
CA PRO A 29 -9.27 5.01 21.83
C PRO A 29 -8.82 4.16 20.63
N THR A 30 -8.93 2.84 20.76
CA THR A 30 -8.62 1.92 19.66
C THR A 30 -9.58 2.19 18.49
N PRO A 31 -9.10 2.60 17.31
CA PRO A 31 -9.97 2.84 16.17
C PRO A 31 -10.60 1.54 15.71
N LEU A 32 -11.74 1.65 15.01
CA LEU A 32 -12.29 0.51 14.26
C LEU A 32 -11.24 0.02 13.26
N LYS A 33 -10.90 -1.28 13.30
CA LYS A 33 -9.89 -1.82 12.40
C LYS A 33 -10.47 -1.87 10.99
N PRO A 34 -9.74 -1.42 9.96
CA PRO A 34 -10.22 -1.47 8.57
C PRO A 34 -10.69 -2.87 8.17
N HIS A 35 -9.99 -3.92 8.62
CA HIS A 35 -10.35 -5.31 8.34
C HIS A 35 -11.78 -5.70 8.78
N ASP A 36 -12.34 -5.06 9.80
CA ASP A 36 -13.65 -5.39 10.35
C ASP A 36 -14.83 -4.99 9.43
N PHE A 37 -14.60 -4.05 8.51
CA PHE A 37 -15.67 -3.52 7.66
C PHE A 37 -15.28 -3.27 6.20
N MET A 38 -13.99 -3.13 5.88
CA MET A 38 -13.50 -2.85 4.51
C MET A 38 -13.80 -3.96 3.50
N PHE A 39 -13.99 -5.19 3.99
CA PHE A 39 -14.35 -6.34 3.17
C PHE A 39 -15.86 -6.61 3.12
N GLY A 40 -16.68 -5.70 3.66
CA GLY A 40 -18.11 -5.92 3.86
C GLY A 40 -18.41 -6.72 5.13
N VAL A 41 -19.68 -7.01 5.36
CA VAL A 41 -20.16 -7.69 6.58
C VAL A 41 -21.21 -8.75 6.25
N GLY A 42 -21.32 -9.78 7.10
CA GLY A 42 -22.34 -10.82 6.99
C GLY A 42 -22.13 -11.79 5.81
N ARG A 43 -23.24 -12.32 5.26
CA ARG A 43 -23.22 -13.41 4.25
C ARG A 43 -22.55 -13.07 2.92
N ARG A 44 -22.25 -11.79 2.67
CA ARG A 44 -21.62 -11.29 1.43
C ARG A 44 -20.24 -10.67 1.68
N ILE A 45 -19.63 -10.94 2.84
CA ILE A 45 -18.25 -10.54 3.12
C ILE A 45 -17.31 -11.09 2.04
N CYS A 46 -16.28 -10.32 1.70
CA CYS A 46 -15.30 -10.71 0.69
C CYS A 46 -14.66 -12.06 1.08
N PRO A 47 -14.80 -13.11 0.26
CA PRO A 47 -14.19 -14.41 0.56
C PRO A 47 -12.66 -14.38 0.44
N GLY A 48 -12.10 -13.37 -0.23
CA GLY A 48 -10.65 -13.23 -0.43
C GLY A 48 -9.92 -12.43 0.67
N LYS A 49 -10.59 -11.99 1.73
CA LYS A 49 -10.00 -11.11 2.76
C LYS A 49 -8.74 -11.69 3.40
N ASP A 50 -8.75 -12.99 3.71
CA ASP A 50 -7.63 -13.61 4.43
C ASP A 50 -6.44 -13.86 3.48
N ILE A 51 -6.72 -14.11 2.19
CA ILE A 51 -5.69 -14.26 1.15
C ILE A 51 -5.01 -12.91 0.88
N VAL A 52 -5.78 -11.82 0.77
CA VAL A 52 -5.21 -10.50 0.51
C VAL A 52 -4.38 -10.01 1.69
N ASP A 53 -4.78 -10.29 2.93
CA ASP A 53 -3.99 -9.91 4.10
C ASP A 53 -2.62 -10.59 4.12
N ALA A 54 -2.57 -11.91 3.90
CA ALA A 54 -1.32 -12.66 3.87
C ALA A 54 -0.41 -12.23 2.70
N SER A 55 -1.00 -12.08 1.50
CA SER A 55 -0.23 -11.69 0.30
C SER A 55 0.27 -10.25 0.38
N LEU A 56 -0.54 -9.30 0.85
CA LEU A 56 -0.14 -7.91 0.99
C LEU A 56 0.96 -7.76 2.03
N TYR A 57 0.88 -8.48 3.16
CA TYR A 57 1.94 -8.50 4.16
C TYR A 57 3.29 -8.93 3.55
N LEU A 58 3.29 -10.03 2.79
CA LEU A 58 4.50 -10.54 2.14
C LEU A 58 5.02 -9.58 1.07
N ILE A 59 4.14 -9.00 0.26
CA ILE A 59 4.50 -8.01 -0.76
C ILE A 59 5.18 -6.80 -0.09
N MET A 60 4.57 -6.24 0.95
CA MET A 60 5.12 -5.07 1.64
C MET A 60 6.45 -5.40 2.33
N ALA A 61 6.56 -6.55 3.00
CA ALA A 61 7.80 -7.00 3.62
C ALA A 61 8.93 -7.16 2.58
N ASN A 62 8.63 -7.75 1.43
CA ASN A 62 9.59 -7.90 0.33
C ASN A 62 9.99 -6.55 -0.26
N ILE A 63 9.04 -5.65 -0.52
CA ILE A 63 9.33 -4.29 -1.01
C ILE A 63 10.29 -3.60 -0.05
N LEU A 64 9.95 -3.57 1.25
CA LEU A 64 10.78 -2.95 2.28
C LEU A 64 12.16 -3.62 2.44
N ALA A 65 12.28 -4.93 2.21
CA ALA A 65 13.55 -5.62 2.31
C ALA A 65 14.46 -5.39 1.08
N THR A 66 13.87 -5.17 -0.10
CA THR A 66 14.60 -5.31 -1.38
C THR A 66 14.78 -4.01 -2.16
N ILE A 67 13.81 -3.10 -2.14
CA ILE A 67 13.80 -1.95 -3.05
C ILE A 67 13.51 -0.64 -2.32
N ASP A 68 14.04 0.45 -2.86
CA ASP A 68 13.68 1.81 -2.52
C ASP A 68 12.78 2.39 -3.60
N ILE A 69 11.64 2.93 -3.15
CA ILE A 69 10.67 3.62 -4.00
C ILE A 69 10.80 5.11 -3.73
N ASN A 70 11.20 5.86 -4.74
CA ASN A 70 11.48 7.29 -4.65
C ASN A 70 10.64 8.09 -5.66
N ARG A 71 10.60 9.40 -5.43
CA ARG A 71 9.99 10.36 -6.36
C ARG A 71 10.67 10.26 -7.74
N PRO A 72 9.91 10.48 -8.83
CA PRO A 72 10.51 10.59 -10.15
C PRO A 72 11.43 11.82 -10.22
N ARG A 73 12.46 11.72 -11.06
CA ARG A 73 13.35 12.84 -11.40
C ARG A 73 12.98 13.40 -12.77
N ASP A 74 13.10 14.71 -12.94
CA ASP A 74 12.98 15.38 -14.23
C ASP A 74 14.27 15.27 -15.06
N GLU A 75 14.28 15.88 -16.25
CA GLU A 75 15.44 15.92 -17.15
C GLU A 75 16.67 16.63 -16.52
N THR A 76 16.45 17.44 -15.49
CA THR A 76 17.50 18.15 -14.75
C THR A 76 18.00 17.37 -13.53
N GLY A 77 17.41 16.20 -13.25
CA GLY A 77 17.72 15.37 -12.09
C GLY A 77 17.00 15.77 -10.79
N SER A 78 16.12 16.76 -10.84
CA SER A 78 15.37 17.28 -9.69
C SER A 78 14.13 16.44 -9.40
N GLU A 79 13.83 16.19 -8.12
CA GLU A 79 12.65 15.43 -7.72
C GLU A 79 11.37 16.28 -7.78
N TYR A 80 10.27 15.67 -8.22
CA TYR A 80 8.96 16.32 -8.23
C TYR A 80 7.87 15.40 -7.66
N GLU A 81 6.74 15.99 -7.25
CA GLU A 81 5.55 15.24 -6.82
C GLU A 81 4.79 14.74 -8.06
N PRO A 82 4.63 13.42 -8.26
CA PRO A 82 3.84 12.91 -9.37
C PRO A 82 2.35 13.20 -9.16
N GLU A 83 1.65 13.53 -10.24
CA GLU A 83 0.20 13.70 -10.18
C GLU A 83 -0.48 12.32 -10.05
N ILE A 84 -1.10 12.07 -8.89
CA ILE A 84 -1.79 10.80 -8.61
C ILE A 84 -3.27 10.95 -9.01
N LYS A 85 -3.65 10.30 -10.11
CA LYS A 85 -5.04 10.20 -10.55
C LYS A 85 -5.62 8.84 -10.19
N ARG A 86 -6.91 8.81 -9.91
CA ARG A 86 -7.67 7.60 -9.57
C ARG A 86 -8.79 7.37 -10.56
N THR A 87 -9.17 6.12 -10.77
CA THR A 87 -10.38 5.77 -11.51
C THR A 87 -11.62 6.09 -10.67
N GLY A 88 -12.71 6.47 -11.33
CA GLY A 88 -14.02 6.72 -10.68
C GLY A 88 -14.98 5.52 -10.72
N TYR A 89 -14.47 4.32 -11.01
CA TYR A 89 -15.28 3.13 -11.26
C TYR A 89 -15.47 2.26 -10.00
N SER A 90 -16.16 1.12 -10.17
CA SER A 90 -16.44 0.13 -9.12
C SER A 90 -15.19 -0.37 -8.39
N VAL A 91 -14.05 -0.40 -9.09
CA VAL A 91 -12.73 -0.63 -8.50
C VAL A 91 -11.93 0.67 -8.64
N ASN A 92 -11.60 1.28 -7.51
CA ASN A 92 -10.82 2.50 -7.45
C ASN A 92 -9.33 2.14 -7.59
N GLN A 93 -8.78 2.35 -8.78
CA GLN A 93 -7.40 2.07 -9.14
C GLN A 93 -6.65 3.38 -9.30
N VAL A 94 -5.36 3.37 -8.96
CA VAL A 94 -4.46 4.48 -9.29
C VAL A 94 -4.06 4.35 -10.76
N LEU A 95 -4.18 5.43 -11.53
CA LEU A 95 -3.72 5.48 -12.91
C LEU A 95 -2.18 5.44 -12.96
N PRO A 96 -1.57 4.92 -14.04
CA PRO A 96 -0.11 4.91 -14.17
C PRO A 96 0.49 6.30 -13.94
N PHE A 97 1.50 6.38 -13.07
CA PHE A 97 2.25 7.60 -12.76
C PHE A 97 3.75 7.28 -12.72
N LYS A 98 4.59 8.31 -12.85
CA LYS A 98 6.06 8.15 -12.84
C LYS A 98 6.58 7.99 -11.42
N TYR A 99 7.56 7.10 -11.25
CA TYR A 99 8.25 6.84 -9.98
C TYR A 99 9.66 6.30 -10.28
N SER A 100 10.53 6.25 -9.26
CA SER A 100 11.85 5.62 -9.34
C SER A 100 11.92 4.42 -8.41
N ILE A 101 12.40 3.28 -8.90
CA ILE A 101 12.64 2.08 -8.09
C ILE A 101 14.11 1.71 -8.24
N THR A 102 14.80 1.54 -7.11
CA THR A 102 16.19 1.10 -7.08
C THR A 102 16.38 -0.05 -6.08
N PRO A 103 17.20 -1.06 -6.38
CA PRO A 103 17.51 -2.12 -5.42
C PRO A 103 18.32 -1.56 -4.23
N ARG A 104 18.04 -2.04 -3.02
CA ARG A 104 18.71 -1.59 -1.78
C ARG A 104 20.15 -2.06 -1.65
N SER A 105 20.51 -3.16 -2.30
CA SER A 105 21.88 -3.72 -2.21
C SER A 105 22.22 -4.59 -3.41
N GLU A 106 23.52 -4.81 -3.65
CA GLU A 106 24.01 -5.75 -4.66
C GLU A 106 23.55 -7.19 -4.38
N HIS A 107 23.38 -7.56 -3.12
CA HIS A 107 22.87 -8.88 -2.74
C HIS A 107 21.44 -9.08 -3.29
N VAL A 108 20.60 -8.05 -3.17
CA VAL A 108 19.24 -8.09 -3.73
C VAL A 108 19.27 -8.19 -5.26
N VAL A 109 20.18 -7.46 -5.93
CA VAL A 109 20.34 -7.57 -7.39
C VAL A 109 20.66 -9.02 -7.79
N LYS A 110 21.61 -9.65 -7.09
CA LYS A 110 21.96 -11.07 -7.33
C LYS A 110 20.77 -12.00 -7.07
N LEU A 111 20.01 -11.78 -5.99
CA LEU A 111 18.82 -12.55 -5.66
C LEU A 111 17.76 -12.44 -6.76
N ILE A 112 17.42 -11.21 -7.19
CA ILE A 112 16.45 -10.97 -8.26
C ILE A 112 16.90 -11.66 -9.54
N ASN A 113 18.16 -11.46 -9.94
CA ASN A 113 18.71 -12.10 -11.13
C ASN A 113 18.70 -13.63 -11.02
N SER A 114 18.88 -14.22 -9.83
CA SER A 114 18.83 -15.68 -9.67
C SER A 114 17.43 -16.29 -9.84
N VAL A 115 16.37 -15.49 -9.61
CA VAL A 115 14.97 -15.95 -9.70
C VAL A 115 14.41 -15.75 -11.12
N VAL A 116 14.80 -14.69 -11.83
CA VAL A 116 14.30 -14.39 -13.19
C VAL A 116 14.81 -15.40 -14.24
N MET A 117 15.90 -16.12 -13.97
CA MET A 117 16.46 -17.15 -14.87
C MET A 117 15.60 -18.43 -14.99
N PHE A 118 14.46 -18.53 -14.28
CA PHE A 118 13.53 -19.66 -14.39
C PHE A 118 12.31 -19.37 -15.30
N GLY A 119 12.33 -18.26 -16.06
CA GLY A 119 11.17 -17.80 -16.85
C GLY A 119 11.39 -17.63 -18.36
N GLU A 120 12.52 -18.06 -18.91
CA GLU A 120 12.76 -18.09 -20.37
C GLU A 120 12.78 -19.55 -20.88
N GLU A 121 11.60 -20.15 -21.02
CA GLU A 121 11.33 -21.27 -21.93
C GLU A 121 10.08 -20.96 -22.77
#